data_AF-A0A1F7A202-F1
#
_entry.id   AF-A0A1F7A202-F1
#
_cell.length_a   1.000
_cell.length_b   1.000
_cell.length_c   1.000
_cell.angle_alpha   90.00
_cell.angle_beta   90.00
_cell.angle_gamma   90.00
#
_symmetry.space_group_name_H-M   'P 1'
#
loop_
_entity.id
_entity.type
_entity.pdbx_description
1 polymer ?
#
loop_
_entity_poly.entity_id
_entity_poly.type
_entity_poly.pdbx_seq_one_letter_code
_entity_poly.pdbx_strand_id
1 'polypeptide(L)'
;MKQPKIYTDNPELPDLDQLVRVPDFLPPPEVLAKAQVVERVTIGLSQHVVSFFRKQAKKHKVSYQRMIRELLDTYVGRMEQS
;
A
#
# COMPACT_ATOMS: atom_id res chain seq x y z
N MET A 1 -26.05 -17.53 12.97
CA MET A 1 -26.55 -16.16 12.73
C MET A 1 -25.42 -15.19 13.07
N LYS A 2 -24.98 -14.33 12.14
CA LYS A 2 -23.85 -13.40 12.37
C LYS A 2 -24.34 -12.21 13.17
N GLN A 3 -23.64 -11.84 14.23
CA GLN A 3 -23.99 -10.69 15.08
C GLN A 3 -23.67 -9.37 14.34
N PRO A 4 -24.52 -8.34 14.43
CA PRO A 4 -24.24 -7.03 13.83
C PRO A 4 -23.09 -6.36 14.58
N LYS A 5 -22.10 -5.86 13.83
CA LYS A 5 -21.02 -5.04 14.39
C LYS A 5 -21.59 -3.67 14.76
N ILE A 6 -21.55 -3.31 16.04
CA ILE A 6 -21.95 -1.99 16.53
C ILE A 6 -20.70 -1.11 16.53
N TYR A 7 -20.70 -0.07 15.72
CA TYR A 7 -19.60 0.90 15.66
C TYR A 7 -19.88 2.04 16.66
N THR A 8 -19.05 2.15 17.70
CA THR A 8 -19.23 3.12 18.80
C THR A 8 -18.77 4.54 18.43
N ASP A 9 -17.91 4.68 17.41
CA ASP A 9 -17.33 5.97 16.99
C ASP A 9 -18.03 6.58 15.76
N ASN A 10 -19.27 6.19 15.47
CA ASN A 10 -19.99 6.76 14.33
C ASN A 10 -20.47 8.17 14.70
N PRO A 11 -19.98 9.25 14.04
CA PRO A 11 -20.52 10.59 14.28
C PRO A 11 -22.02 10.58 14.00
N GLU A 12 -22.78 11.42 14.71
CA GLU A 12 -24.21 11.61 14.46
C GLU A 12 -24.39 12.03 13.00
N LEU A 13 -24.81 11.06 12.16
CA LEU A 13 -25.05 11.30 10.75
C LEU A 13 -26.30 12.17 10.63
N PRO A 14 -26.31 13.18 9.73
CA PRO A 14 -27.51 13.96 9.48
C PRO A 14 -28.64 13.06 8.94
N ASP A 15 -29.89 13.48 9.14
CA ASP A 15 -31.06 12.78 8.63
C ASP A 15 -30.89 12.48 7.13
N LEU A 16 -31.37 11.32 6.68
CA LEU A 16 -31.22 10.87 5.29
C LEU A 16 -31.74 11.91 4.27
N ASP A 17 -32.71 12.71 4.68
CA ASP A 17 -33.34 13.78 3.90
C ASP A 17 -32.39 14.95 3.60
N GLN A 18 -31.30 15.09 4.37
CA GLN A 18 -30.28 16.13 4.20
C GLN A 18 -29.10 15.66 3.34
N LEU A 19 -29.07 14.38 2.94
CA LEU A 19 -27.98 13.81 2.17
C LEU A 19 -28.13 14.08 0.66
N VAL A 20 -27.03 14.44 0.02
CA VAL A 20 -26.96 14.57 -1.45
C VAL A 20 -26.61 13.21 -2.05
N ARG A 21 -27.44 12.72 -2.98
CA ARG A 21 -27.19 11.46 -3.69
C ARG A 21 -26.00 11.63 -4.64
N VAL A 22 -24.89 10.97 -4.33
CA VAL A 22 -23.72 10.89 -5.20
C VAL A 22 -23.84 9.63 -6.08
N PRO A 23 -23.51 9.69 -7.39
CA PRO A 23 -23.42 8.49 -8.22
C PRO A 23 -22.36 7.53 -7.69
N ASP A 24 -22.58 6.24 -7.84
CA ASP A 24 -21.59 5.22 -7.45
C ASP A 24 -20.34 5.40 -8.33
N PHE A 25 -19.26 5.87 -7.71
CA PHE A 25 -17.98 6.14 -8.34
C PHE A 25 -16.94 5.06 -8.02
N LEU A 26 -17.30 4.08 -7.19
CA LEU A 26 -16.36 3.05 -6.81
C LEU A 26 -16.23 2.06 -7.97
N PRO A 27 -15.01 1.85 -8.50
CA PRO A 27 -14.81 0.79 -9.46
C PRO A 27 -15.10 -0.57 -8.80
N PRO A 28 -15.45 -1.60 -9.59
CA PRO A 28 -15.71 -2.93 -9.06
C PRO A 28 -14.53 -3.43 -8.17
N PRO A 29 -14.80 -4.26 -7.15
CA PRO A 29 -13.78 -4.77 -6.21
C PRO A 29 -12.55 -5.37 -6.89
N GLU A 30 -12.75 -5.99 -8.05
CA GLU A 30 -11.72 -6.60 -8.89
C GLU A 30 -10.72 -5.58 -9.46
N VAL A 31 -11.15 -4.34 -9.68
CA VAL A 31 -10.33 -3.25 -10.24
C VAL A 31 -9.72 -2.37 -9.14
N LEU A 32 -10.34 -2.32 -7.96
CA LEU A 32 -9.86 -1.55 -6.80
C LEU A 32 -8.48 -2.00 -6.31
N ALA A 33 -8.09 -3.24 -6.57
CA ALA A 33 -6.80 -3.80 -6.18
C ALA A 33 -6.11 -4.45 -7.37
N LYS A 34 -5.69 -3.66 -8.37
CA LYS A 34 -4.75 -4.15 -9.39
C LYS A 34 -3.51 -4.69 -8.68
N ALA A 35 -3.37 -6.01 -8.68
CA ALA A 35 -2.18 -6.66 -8.15
C ALA A 35 -0.97 -6.19 -8.98
N GLN A 36 0.03 -5.63 -8.32
CA GLN A 36 1.32 -5.39 -8.97
C GLN A 36 1.89 -6.73 -9.42
N VAL A 37 2.22 -6.82 -10.71
CA VAL A 37 2.96 -7.97 -11.24
C VAL A 37 4.37 -7.90 -10.66
N VAL A 38 4.70 -8.84 -9.78
CA VAL A 38 6.02 -8.92 -9.15
C VAL A 38 6.77 -10.12 -9.72
N GLU A 39 7.84 -9.86 -10.46
CA GLU A 39 8.77 -10.90 -10.88
C GLU A 39 9.72 -11.25 -9.72
N ARG A 40 9.84 -12.54 -9.40
CA ARG A 40 10.68 -13.02 -8.30
C ARG A 40 12.04 -13.44 -8.83
N VAL A 41 13.07 -12.68 -8.48
CA VAL A 41 14.46 -12.98 -8.82
C VAL A 41 15.30 -13.12 -7.54
N THR A 42 16.24 -14.06 -7.54
CA THR A 42 17.25 -14.20 -6.48
C THR A 42 18.53 -13.50 -6.93
N ILE A 43 18.94 -12.45 -6.22
CA ILE A 43 20.19 -11.75 -6.44
C ILE A 43 21.05 -11.76 -5.17
N GLY A 44 22.37 -11.83 -5.34
CA GLY A 44 23.32 -11.67 -4.22
C GLY A 44 23.50 -10.20 -3.87
N LEU A 45 23.33 -9.85 -2.58
CA LEU A 45 23.62 -8.51 -2.07
C LEU A 45 24.76 -8.58 -1.05
N SER A 46 25.58 -7.54 -0.99
CA SER A 46 26.66 -7.46 0.00
C SER A 46 26.10 -7.33 1.43
N GLN A 47 26.86 -7.83 2.40
CA GLN A 47 26.46 -7.74 3.82
C GLN A 47 26.21 -6.29 4.27
N HIS A 48 27.04 -5.35 3.77
CA HIS A 48 26.89 -3.93 4.05
C HIS A 48 25.51 -3.40 3.63
N VAL A 49 25.08 -3.69 2.40
CA VAL A 49 23.79 -3.26 1.86
C VAL A 49 22.64 -3.82 2.70
N VAL A 50 22.66 -5.13 2.98
CA VAL A 50 21.60 -5.78 3.79
C VAL A 50 21.55 -5.18 5.19
N SER A 51 22.71 -4.90 5.81
CA SER A 51 22.79 -4.31 7.14
C SER A 51 22.22 -2.89 7.19
N PHE A 52 22.47 -2.08 6.16
CA PHE A 52 21.95 -0.73 6.03
C PHE A 52 20.42 -0.73 5.97
N PHE A 53 19.84 -1.54 5.06
CA PHE A 53 18.39 -1.61 4.92
C PHE A 53 17.68 -2.21 6.13
N ARG A 54 18.29 -3.19 6.81
CA ARG A 54 17.75 -3.71 8.08
C ARG A 54 17.66 -2.63 9.17
N LYS A 55 18.65 -1.74 9.27
CA LYS A 55 18.64 -0.63 10.24
C LYS A 55 17.54 0.39 9.90
N GLN A 56 17.43 0.79 8.63
CA GLN A 56 16.41 1.73 8.18
C GLN A 56 14.99 1.17 8.31
N ALA A 57 14.79 -0.10 7.95
CA ALA A 57 13.53 -0.81 8.09
C ALA A 57 13.00 -0.77 9.53
N LYS A 58 13.87 -1.01 10.53
CA LYS A 58 13.51 -0.90 11.95
C LYS A 58 13.09 0.52 12.34
N LYS A 59 13.81 1.54 11.87
CA LYS A 59 13.51 2.95 12.15
C LYS A 59 12.16 3.37 11.59
N HIS A 60 11.85 2.94 10.36
CA HIS A 60 10.67 3.36 9.62
C HIS A 60 9.48 2.38 9.76
N LYS A 61 9.61 1.30 10.55
CA LYS A 61 8.60 0.25 10.73
C LYS A 61 8.09 -0.35 9.40
N VAL A 62 9.00 -0.56 8.46
CA VAL A 62 8.73 -1.16 7.14
C VAL A 62 9.60 -2.38 6.90
N SER A 63 9.24 -3.23 5.93
CA SER A 63 10.08 -4.35 5.50
C SER A 63 11.33 -3.84 4.76
N TYR A 64 12.51 -4.40 5.08
CA TYR A 64 13.74 -4.08 4.36
C TYR A 64 13.68 -4.51 2.89
N GLN A 65 12.95 -5.58 2.57
CA GLN A 65 12.72 -6.01 1.19
C GLN A 65 11.93 -4.96 0.40
N ARG A 66 10.93 -4.32 1.03
CA ARG A 66 10.18 -3.22 0.40
C ARG A 66 11.12 -2.06 0.08
N MET A 67 11.97 -1.65 1.03
CA MET A 67 12.92 -0.54 0.80
C MET A 67 13.88 -0.81 -0.36
N ILE A 68 14.36 -2.06 -0.49
CA ILE A 68 15.23 -2.45 -1.61
C ILE A 68 14.47 -2.37 -2.93
N ARG A 69 13.23 -2.86 -2.98
CA ARG A 69 12.39 -2.80 -4.20
C ARG A 69 12.16 -1.36 -4.66
N GLU A 70 11.73 -0.48 -3.76
CA GLU A 70 11.47 0.93 -4.06
C GLU A 70 12.73 1.67 -4.55
N LEU A 71 13.90 1.31 -4.01
CA LEU A 71 15.17 1.88 -4.48
C LEU A 71 15.45 1.49 -5.94
N LEU A 72 15.25 0.21 -6.28
CA LEU A 72 15.47 -0.29 -7.64
C LEU A 72 14.47 0.34 -8.62
N ASP A 73 13.19 0.39 -8.25
CA ASP A 73 12.14 1.01 -9.06
C ASP A 73 12.45 2.49 -9.32
N THR A 74 12.86 3.23 -8.28
CA THR A 74 13.25 4.65 -8.41
C THR A 74 14.49 4.83 -9.29
N TYR A 75 15.47 3.94 -9.18
CA TYR A 75 16.70 4.00 -9.97
C TYR A 75 16.41 3.77 -11.45
N VAL A 76 15.63 2.73 -11.79
CA VAL A 76 15.22 2.42 -13.16
C VAL A 76 14.39 3.57 -13.73
N GLY A 77 13.40 4.07 -12.99
CA GLY A 77 12.59 5.19 -13.44
C GLY A 77 13.39 6.46 -13.75
N ARG A 78 14.52 6.69 -13.08
CA ARG A 78 15.44 7.79 -13.44
C ARG A 78 16.27 7.52 -14.69
N MET A 79 16.65 6.27 -14.94
CA MET A 79 17.41 5.89 -16.14
C MET A 79 16.56 5.91 -17.39
N GLU A 80 15.29 5.50 -17.31
CA GLU A 80 14.37 5.52 -18.46
C GLU A 80 13.92 6.94 -18.84
N GLN A 81 14.08 7.91 -17.93
CA GLN A 81 13.79 9.32 -18.16
C GLN A 81 14.97 10.09 -18.79
N SER A 82 16.13 9.46 -18.96
CA SER A 82 17.34 10.02 -19.60
C SER A 82 17.50 9.47 -21.01
#